data_AF-A0A7Z3BGD0-F1
#
_entry.id   AF-A0A7Z3BGD0-F1
#
_cell.length_a   1.000
_cell.length_b   1.000
_cell.length_c   1.000
_cell.angle_alpha   90.00
_cell.angle_beta   90.00
_cell.angle_gamma   90.00
#
_symmetry.space_group_name_H-M   'P 1'
#
loop_
_entity.id
_entity.type
_entity.pdbx_description
1 polymer ?
#
loop_
_entity_poly.entity_id
_entity_poly.type
_entity_poly.pdbx_seq_one_letter_code
_entity_poly.pdbx_strand_id
1 'polypeptide(L)'
;MKLHLLLILAAGLATGLMPALAASFDCRKARSPMEEAICANGDLSALDDQLNASYRAHLGDTEQNTTALKTSQRAWLRAVRQRCEAVDEIADCLSDAYRERLENLGPATNAAPQGHDWKLALRIGNAAPGYDFLLDMQPCAEQTCEGPAYLGIQRKGSNHVMQAIYLPNVFLTRQDNGEPLVNSARLYDYQGVINSGDFNFDGQPDFAVQNGNRGSYGGPSYDVFLFDAPRQRFIHSPELSDLTLENLGFFDVDSKRKRLITFAKSGCCYHEKSEYIVKANQPLAVKREIEDAAGGSGEPEMVLLGTEELVDGKWQTTSSRKVPFKELYGDQ
;
A
#
# COMPACT_ATOMS: atom_id res chain seq x y z
N MET A 1 36.64 -39.98 -60.77
CA MET A 1 36.20 -40.89 -59.67
C MET A 1 37.11 -40.61 -58.48
N LYS A 2 36.69 -40.13 -57.31
CA LYS A 2 35.39 -39.92 -56.68
C LYS A 2 35.49 -38.64 -55.82
N LEU A 3 34.45 -37.82 -55.89
CA LEU A 3 34.25 -36.62 -55.08
C LEU A 3 33.64 -37.09 -53.74
N HIS A 4 34.33 -36.90 -52.61
CA HIS A 4 33.76 -37.15 -51.29
C HIS A 4 33.36 -35.82 -50.65
N LEU A 5 32.06 -35.56 -50.72
CA LEU A 5 31.31 -34.51 -50.06
C LEU A 5 31.25 -34.82 -48.55
N LEU A 6 31.95 -34.04 -47.73
CA LEU A 6 31.80 -34.07 -46.27
C LEU A 6 30.75 -33.02 -45.88
N LEU A 7 29.53 -33.49 -45.58
CA LEU A 7 28.52 -32.71 -44.88
C LEU A 7 29.02 -32.42 -43.45
N ILE A 8 29.35 -31.18 -43.15
CA ILE A 8 29.53 -30.71 -41.78
C ILE A 8 28.14 -30.34 -41.26
N LEU A 9 27.59 -31.19 -40.39
CA LEU A 9 26.34 -30.93 -39.68
C LEU A 9 26.61 -29.84 -38.64
N ALA A 10 26.19 -28.61 -38.92
CA ALA A 10 26.23 -27.50 -37.97
C ALA A 10 25.19 -27.75 -36.87
N ALA A 11 25.62 -28.39 -35.77
CA ALA A 11 24.86 -28.41 -34.53
C ALA A 11 25.00 -27.02 -33.87
N GLY A 12 24.12 -26.09 -34.26
CA GLY A 12 23.98 -24.82 -33.57
C GLY A 12 23.49 -25.06 -32.15
N LEU A 13 24.40 -25.01 -31.18
CA LEU A 13 24.05 -24.82 -29.77
C LEU A 13 23.42 -23.42 -29.66
N ALA A 14 22.10 -23.35 -29.77
CA ALA A 14 21.34 -22.21 -29.28
C ALA A 14 21.41 -22.25 -27.75
N THR A 15 22.51 -21.74 -27.18
CA THR A 15 22.53 -21.36 -25.76
C THR A 15 21.54 -20.23 -25.60
N GLY A 16 20.30 -20.57 -25.26
CA GLY A 16 19.34 -19.58 -24.77
C GLY A 16 19.97 -18.90 -23.57
N LEU A 17 20.32 -17.61 -23.71
CA LEU A 17 20.54 -16.78 -22.54
C LEU A 17 19.20 -16.76 -21.81
N MET A 18 19.08 -17.57 -20.76
CA MET A 18 18.00 -17.34 -19.80
C MET A 18 18.22 -15.92 -19.26
N PRO A 19 17.19 -15.08 -19.25
CA PRO A 19 17.29 -13.76 -18.65
C PRO A 19 17.82 -13.97 -17.24
N ALA A 20 18.85 -13.20 -16.87
CA ALA A 20 19.35 -13.23 -15.50
C ALA A 20 18.22 -12.72 -14.61
N LEU A 21 17.51 -13.64 -13.95
CA LEU A 21 16.59 -13.31 -12.88
C LEU A 21 17.42 -12.64 -11.79
N ALA A 22 17.13 -11.37 -11.51
CA ALA A 22 17.78 -10.63 -10.45
C ALA A 22 17.12 -11.06 -9.14
N ALA A 23 17.83 -11.89 -8.38
CA ALA A 23 17.58 -12.12 -6.97
C ALA A 23 18.57 -11.26 -6.18
N SER A 24 18.36 -11.13 -4.87
CA SER A 24 19.24 -10.32 -4.03
C SER A 24 20.64 -10.94 -3.84
N PHE A 25 20.88 -12.11 -4.45
CA PHE A 25 22.12 -12.89 -4.46
C PHE A 25 22.42 -13.50 -5.85
N ASP A 26 23.62 -14.04 -6.02
CA ASP A 26 24.06 -14.65 -7.29
C ASP A 26 23.45 -16.05 -7.45
N CYS A 27 22.44 -16.18 -8.32
CA CYS A 27 21.74 -17.43 -8.58
C CYS A 27 22.64 -18.59 -9.04
N ARG A 28 23.83 -18.32 -9.59
CA ARG A 28 24.80 -19.37 -9.94
C ARG A 28 25.45 -20.02 -8.72
N LYS A 29 25.26 -19.43 -7.53
CA LYS A 29 25.79 -19.89 -6.24
C LYS A 29 24.70 -20.43 -5.33
N ALA A 30 23.45 -20.53 -5.80
CA ALA A 30 22.35 -21.15 -5.06
C ALA A 30 22.72 -22.60 -4.67
N ARG A 31 22.41 -22.98 -3.43
CA ARG A 31 22.72 -24.30 -2.85
C ARG A 31 21.60 -24.88 -1.99
N SER A 32 20.70 -24.06 -1.50
CA SER A 32 19.55 -24.50 -0.70
C SER A 32 18.28 -24.61 -1.57
N PRO A 33 17.32 -25.48 -1.21
CA PRO A 33 16.04 -25.56 -1.91
C PRO A 33 15.30 -24.22 -2.02
N MET A 34 15.43 -23.37 -1.00
CA MET A 34 14.88 -22.00 -1.02
C MET A 34 15.58 -21.11 -2.05
N GLU A 35 16.92 -21.10 -2.09
CA GLU A 35 17.67 -20.30 -3.07
C GLU A 35 17.38 -20.77 -4.51
N GLU A 36 17.27 -22.08 -4.72
CA GLU A 36 16.87 -22.65 -6.01
C GLU A 36 15.45 -22.23 -6.39
N ALA A 37 14.50 -22.24 -5.45
CA ALA A 37 13.14 -21.77 -5.68
C ALA A 37 13.07 -20.29 -6.05
N ILE A 38 13.82 -19.43 -5.34
CA ILE A 38 13.91 -17.99 -5.65
C ILE A 38 14.47 -17.78 -7.06
N CYS A 39 15.55 -18.49 -7.40
CA CYS A 39 16.20 -18.34 -8.70
C CYS A 39 15.43 -18.97 -9.87
N ALA A 40 14.50 -19.90 -9.61
CA ALA A 40 13.68 -20.54 -10.63
C ALA A 40 12.38 -19.77 -10.93
N ASN A 41 11.97 -18.85 -10.04
CA ASN A 41 10.70 -18.13 -10.15
C ASN A 41 10.94 -16.61 -10.19
N GLY A 42 10.59 -15.97 -11.31
CA GLY A 42 10.84 -14.54 -11.52
C GLY A 42 10.08 -13.62 -10.56
N ASP A 43 8.85 -13.96 -10.20
CA ASP A 43 8.05 -13.17 -9.26
C ASP A 43 8.62 -13.28 -7.84
N LEU A 44 9.06 -14.48 -7.45
CA LEU A 44 9.71 -14.69 -6.16
C LEU A 44 11.09 -14.00 -6.08
N SER A 45 11.84 -14.03 -7.17
CA SER A 45 13.09 -13.29 -7.33
C SER A 45 12.87 -11.79 -7.15
N ALA A 46 11.81 -11.24 -7.74
CA ALA A 46 11.44 -9.83 -7.58
C ALA A 46 11.02 -9.50 -6.14
N LEU A 47 10.26 -10.37 -5.46
CA LEU A 47 9.90 -10.21 -4.04
C LEU A 47 11.14 -10.24 -3.13
N ASP A 48 12.11 -11.10 -3.42
CA ASP A 48 13.39 -11.16 -2.68
C ASP A 48 14.18 -9.85 -2.82
N ASP A 49 14.30 -9.33 -4.05
CA ASP A 49 14.92 -8.03 -4.34
C ASP A 49 14.21 -6.88 -3.62
N GLN A 50 12.88 -6.86 -3.68
CA GLN A 50 12.03 -5.86 -3.02
C GLN A 50 12.18 -5.89 -1.50
N LEU A 51 12.22 -7.08 -0.89
CA LEU A 51 12.44 -7.23 0.54
C LEU A 51 13.84 -6.75 0.95
N ASN A 52 14.86 -7.09 0.17
CA ASN A 52 16.23 -6.62 0.41
C ASN A 52 16.34 -5.09 0.27
N ALA A 53 15.69 -4.48 -0.75
CA ALA A 53 15.63 -3.03 -0.91
C ALA A 53 14.93 -2.36 0.28
N SER A 54 13.77 -2.88 0.71
CA SER A 54 13.05 -2.41 1.90
C SER A 54 13.91 -2.46 3.15
N TYR A 55 14.57 -3.60 3.40
CA TYR A 55 15.43 -3.77 4.56
C TYR A 55 16.62 -2.80 4.54
N ARG A 56 17.24 -2.57 3.38
CA ARG A 56 18.33 -1.59 3.22
C ARG A 56 17.85 -0.16 3.46
N ALA A 57 16.67 0.20 2.98
CA ALA A 57 16.08 1.52 3.23
C ALA A 57 15.87 1.75 4.74
N HIS A 58 15.32 0.78 5.46
CA HIS A 58 15.16 0.84 6.92
C HIS A 58 16.47 0.86 7.70
N LEU A 59 17.54 0.24 7.17
CA LEU A 59 18.88 0.35 7.77
C LEU A 59 19.50 1.73 7.61
N GLY A 60 19.10 2.47 6.56
CA GLY A 60 19.52 3.85 6.32
C GLY A 60 18.78 4.88 7.18
N ASP A 61 17.64 4.49 7.76
CA ASP A 61 16.87 5.35 8.64
C ASP A 61 17.59 5.57 9.99
N THR A 62 18.01 6.81 10.23
CA THR A 62 18.77 7.18 11.43
C THR A 62 17.96 7.14 12.73
N GLU A 63 16.63 7.15 12.65
CA GLU A 63 15.77 7.03 13.83
C GLU A 63 15.40 5.59 14.14
N GLN A 64 15.68 4.67 13.21
CA GLN A 64 15.43 3.26 13.41
C GLN A 64 16.39 2.68 14.45
N ASN A 65 15.86 1.88 15.38
CA ASN A 65 16.70 1.04 16.22
C ASN A 65 17.31 -0.10 15.37
N THR A 66 18.42 0.19 14.72
CA THR A 66 19.08 -0.73 13.77
C THR A 66 19.48 -2.06 14.42
N THR A 67 19.80 -2.09 15.72
CA THR A 67 20.09 -3.31 16.46
C THR A 67 18.85 -4.19 16.62
N ALA A 68 17.72 -3.59 17.00
CA ALA A 68 16.44 -4.29 17.08
C ALA A 68 15.99 -4.78 15.70
N LEU A 69 16.10 -3.94 14.66
CA LEU A 69 15.75 -4.31 13.28
C LEU A 69 16.58 -5.50 12.78
N LYS A 70 17.92 -5.46 12.93
CA LYS A 70 18.80 -6.58 12.55
C LYS A 70 18.46 -7.86 13.31
N THR A 71 18.07 -7.74 14.58
CA THR A 71 17.69 -8.88 15.43
C THR A 71 16.37 -9.48 14.97
N SER A 72 15.36 -8.65 14.73
CA SER A 72 14.08 -9.03 14.14
C SER A 72 14.26 -9.72 12.79
N GLN A 73 15.06 -9.14 11.88
CA GLN A 73 15.29 -9.69 10.54
C GLN A 73 15.95 -11.08 10.60
N ARG A 74 16.97 -11.26 11.45
CA ARG A 74 17.63 -12.58 11.63
C ARG A 74 16.69 -13.62 12.23
N ALA A 75 15.86 -13.23 13.19
CA ALA A 75 14.89 -14.14 13.79
C ALA A 75 13.84 -14.56 12.75
N TRP A 76 13.31 -13.61 11.99
CA TRP A 76 12.37 -13.85 10.90
C TRP A 76 12.96 -14.78 9.82
N LEU A 77 14.18 -14.54 9.33
CA LEU A 77 14.84 -15.40 8.34
C LEU A 77 14.96 -16.86 8.81
N ARG A 78 15.29 -17.09 10.10
CA ARG A 78 15.35 -18.44 10.66
C ARG A 78 13.98 -19.11 10.71
N ALA A 79 12.95 -18.37 11.12
CA ALA A 79 11.59 -18.88 11.20
C ALA A 79 11.02 -19.23 9.81
N VAL A 80 11.24 -18.36 8.82
CA VAL A 80 10.83 -18.59 7.43
C VAL A 80 11.55 -19.81 6.85
N ARG A 81 12.86 -19.93 7.08
CA ARG A 81 13.61 -21.11 6.65
C ARG A 81 13.02 -22.39 7.25
N GLN A 82 12.84 -22.45 8.56
CA GLN A 82 12.29 -23.63 9.23
C GLN A 82 10.90 -23.98 8.72
N ARG A 83 10.04 -22.98 8.49
CA ARG A 83 8.66 -23.19 8.04
C ARG A 83 8.60 -23.61 6.58
N CYS A 84 9.31 -22.92 5.68
CA CYS A 84 9.21 -23.16 4.25
C CYS A 84 10.00 -24.38 3.77
N GLU A 85 11.08 -24.78 4.44
CA GLU A 85 11.74 -26.06 4.17
C GLU A 85 10.88 -27.28 4.61
N ALA A 86 9.81 -27.06 5.40
CA ALA A 86 8.93 -28.12 5.89
C ALA A 86 7.69 -28.39 5.03
N VAL A 87 7.54 -27.69 3.90
CA VAL A 87 6.42 -27.84 2.95
C VAL A 87 6.94 -28.15 1.55
N ASP A 88 6.13 -28.80 0.72
CA ASP A 88 6.51 -29.13 -0.66
C ASP A 88 6.53 -27.87 -1.56
N GLU A 89 5.54 -26.98 -1.39
CA GLU A 89 5.41 -25.73 -2.16
C GLU A 89 6.24 -24.60 -1.53
N ILE A 90 7.57 -24.72 -1.60
CA ILE A 90 8.51 -23.74 -1.04
C ILE A 90 8.27 -22.33 -1.61
N ALA A 91 8.02 -22.22 -2.92
CA ALA A 91 7.86 -20.93 -3.60
C ALA A 91 6.66 -20.13 -3.05
N ASP A 92 5.52 -20.79 -2.85
CA ASP A 92 4.32 -20.16 -2.29
C ASP A 92 4.56 -19.73 -0.85
N CYS A 93 5.17 -20.60 -0.03
CA CYS A 93 5.52 -20.27 1.35
C CYS A 93 6.44 -19.04 1.45
N LEU A 94 7.43 -18.93 0.54
CA LEU A 94 8.34 -17.78 0.50
C LEU A 94 7.64 -16.52 0.01
N SER A 95 6.78 -16.61 -1.01
CA SER A 95 5.98 -15.49 -1.50
C SER A 95 5.14 -14.89 -0.36
N ASP A 96 4.41 -15.73 0.37
CA ASP A 96 3.61 -15.29 1.52
C ASP A 96 4.49 -14.67 2.62
N ALA A 97 5.62 -15.31 2.94
CA ALA A 97 6.55 -14.81 3.93
C ALA A 97 7.10 -13.41 3.57
N TYR A 98 7.47 -13.21 2.31
CA TYR A 98 8.07 -11.97 1.84
C TYR A 98 7.05 -10.84 1.79
N ARG A 99 5.82 -11.13 1.34
CA ARG A 99 4.71 -10.17 1.37
C ARG A 99 4.39 -9.76 2.81
N GLU A 100 4.19 -10.72 3.72
CA GLU A 100 3.97 -10.46 5.14
C GLU A 100 5.09 -9.60 5.73
N ARG A 101 6.34 -9.88 5.37
CA ARG A 101 7.48 -9.11 5.88
C ARG A 101 7.53 -7.69 5.33
N LEU A 102 7.23 -7.50 4.05
CA LEU A 102 7.16 -6.18 3.42
C LEU A 102 6.06 -5.32 4.06
N GLU A 103 4.91 -5.91 4.39
CA GLU A 103 3.84 -5.25 5.13
C GLU A 103 4.27 -4.87 6.54
N ASN A 104 4.91 -5.78 7.26
CA ASN A 104 5.43 -5.52 8.61
C ASN A 104 6.53 -4.45 8.65
N LEU A 105 7.32 -4.31 7.59
CA LEU A 105 8.33 -3.27 7.47
C LEU A 105 7.69 -1.92 7.11
N GLY A 106 6.73 -1.94 6.17
CA GLY A 106 6.05 -0.73 5.71
C GLY A 106 6.98 0.26 4.99
N PRO A 107 6.55 1.52 4.85
CA PRO A 107 7.37 2.58 4.25
C PRO A 107 8.59 2.97 5.10
N ALA A 108 9.75 3.13 4.46
CA ALA A 108 10.94 3.69 5.11
C ALA A 108 11.00 5.20 4.86
N THR A 109 10.62 6.01 5.86
CA THR A 109 10.45 7.48 5.71
C THR A 109 11.76 8.27 5.62
N ASN A 110 12.89 7.68 6.00
CA ASN A 110 14.21 8.33 5.90
C ASN A 110 15.15 7.55 4.97
N ALA A 111 14.64 7.12 3.81
CA ALA A 111 15.51 6.51 2.80
C ALA A 111 16.54 7.55 2.30
N ALA A 112 17.74 7.10 1.97
CA ALA A 112 18.77 7.98 1.41
C ALA A 112 18.30 8.49 0.02
N PRO A 113 18.19 9.81 -0.20
CA PRO A 113 17.81 10.34 -1.52
C PRO A 113 18.88 10.12 -2.61
N GLN A 114 20.07 9.66 -2.21
CA GLN A 114 21.25 9.51 -3.05
C GLN A 114 21.13 8.21 -3.85
N GLY A 115 21.52 8.25 -5.13
CA GLY A 115 21.47 7.07 -6.01
C GLY A 115 20.23 7.02 -6.92
N HIS A 116 19.30 7.96 -6.77
CA HIS A 116 18.11 8.11 -7.60
C HIS A 116 18.27 9.27 -8.59
N ASP A 117 17.92 9.06 -9.86
CA ASP A 117 17.84 10.14 -10.84
C ASP A 117 16.45 10.78 -10.79
N TRP A 118 16.28 11.68 -9.82
CA TRP A 118 15.04 12.42 -9.60
C TRP A 118 14.56 13.24 -10.81
N LYS A 119 15.39 13.44 -11.84
CA LYS A 119 14.99 14.11 -13.08
C LYS A 119 14.21 13.20 -14.02
N LEU A 120 14.38 11.89 -13.88
CA LEU A 120 13.67 10.88 -14.67
C LEU A 120 12.42 10.34 -13.97
N ALA A 121 12.30 10.59 -12.65
CA ALA A 121 11.13 10.24 -11.86
C ALA A 121 9.85 10.92 -12.38
N LEU A 122 8.72 10.23 -12.24
CA LEU A 122 7.40 10.75 -12.58
C LEU A 122 7.03 11.90 -11.63
N ARG A 123 6.92 13.12 -12.15
CA ARG A 123 6.57 14.29 -11.35
C ARG A 123 5.06 14.41 -11.17
N ILE A 124 4.62 14.51 -9.91
CA ILE A 124 3.24 14.75 -9.49
C ILE A 124 3.20 16.09 -8.73
N GLY A 125 2.95 17.18 -9.46
CA GLY A 125 3.03 18.56 -8.93
C GLY A 125 1.68 19.22 -8.58
N ASN A 126 0.60 18.48 -8.74
CA ASN A 126 -0.79 18.91 -8.51
C ASN A 126 -1.49 18.12 -7.38
N ALA A 127 -0.77 17.25 -6.67
CA ALA A 127 -1.34 16.45 -5.58
C ALA A 127 -1.46 17.23 -4.27
N ALA A 128 -0.42 17.93 -3.81
CA ALA A 128 -0.44 18.64 -2.52
C ALA A 128 -0.04 20.12 -2.66
N PRO A 129 -0.71 21.05 -1.95
CA PRO A 129 -0.27 22.43 -1.88
C PRO A 129 1.15 22.54 -1.30
N GLY A 130 2.02 23.30 -1.96
CA GLY A 130 3.37 23.59 -1.46
C GLY A 130 4.41 22.48 -1.70
N TYR A 131 4.02 21.32 -2.25
CA TYR A 131 4.92 20.21 -2.51
C TYR A 131 4.78 19.67 -3.93
N ASP A 132 5.89 19.18 -4.47
CA ASP A 132 5.92 18.35 -5.67
C ASP A 132 6.47 16.97 -5.28
N PHE A 133 5.81 15.91 -5.77
CA PHE A 133 6.25 14.54 -5.55
C PHE A 133 6.95 14.00 -6.80
N LEU A 134 8.00 13.21 -6.59
CA LEU A 134 8.80 12.58 -7.62
C LEU A 134 8.77 11.07 -7.39
N LEU A 135 7.96 10.36 -8.16
CA LEU A 135 7.80 8.92 -8.05
C LEU A 135 8.81 8.21 -8.95
N ASP A 136 9.89 7.71 -8.35
CA ASP A 136 10.89 6.86 -8.99
C ASP A 136 10.45 5.40 -8.87
N MET A 137 9.82 4.91 -9.93
CA MET A 137 9.31 3.55 -10.06
C MET A 137 9.68 3.00 -11.43
N GLN A 138 9.61 1.68 -11.61
CA GLN A 138 9.80 1.09 -12.94
C GLN A 138 8.81 1.72 -13.94
N PRO A 139 9.25 2.10 -15.16
CA PRO A 139 8.38 2.72 -16.13
C PRO A 139 7.16 1.86 -16.44
N CYS A 140 5.97 2.43 -16.25
CA CYS A 140 4.71 1.80 -16.62
C CYS A 140 3.86 2.77 -17.44
N ALA A 141 3.42 2.32 -18.61
CA ALA A 141 2.59 3.07 -19.55
C ALA A 141 1.11 2.65 -19.53
N GLU A 142 0.78 1.62 -18.75
CA GLU A 142 -0.57 1.09 -18.60
C GLU A 142 -1.45 2.06 -17.80
N GLN A 143 -2.77 1.88 -17.90
CA GLN A 143 -3.75 2.68 -17.15
C GLN A 143 -3.55 2.50 -15.64
N THR A 144 -3.25 1.29 -15.21
CA THR A 144 -2.90 0.95 -13.82
C THR A 144 -1.61 0.17 -13.81
N CYS A 145 -0.76 0.44 -12.82
CA CYS A 145 0.41 -0.39 -12.57
C CYS A 145 0.74 -0.39 -11.08
N GLU A 146 1.43 -1.42 -10.61
CA GLU A 146 1.88 -1.50 -9.23
C GLU A 146 3.32 -1.98 -9.13
N GLY A 147 3.99 -1.58 -8.05
CA GLY A 147 5.33 -2.03 -7.74
C GLY A 147 6.00 -1.16 -6.68
N PRO A 148 7.20 -1.57 -6.23
CA PRO A 148 7.99 -0.77 -5.30
C PRO A 148 8.44 0.55 -5.95
N ALA A 149 8.57 1.58 -5.12
CA ALA A 149 8.98 2.89 -5.59
C ALA A 149 9.75 3.66 -4.51
N TYR A 150 10.54 4.64 -4.95
CA TYR A 150 11.01 5.71 -4.10
C TYR A 150 10.22 6.98 -4.40
N LEU A 151 9.69 7.60 -3.35
CA LEU A 151 8.97 8.87 -3.42
C LEU A 151 9.88 9.99 -2.93
N GLY A 152 10.38 10.80 -3.85
CA GLY A 152 11.07 12.05 -3.55
C GLY A 152 10.06 13.17 -3.28
N ILE A 153 10.29 13.94 -2.24
CA ILE A 153 9.43 15.08 -1.87
C ILE A 153 10.24 16.37 -2.02
N GLN A 154 9.69 17.33 -2.75
CA GLN A 154 10.26 18.66 -2.94
C GLN A 154 9.29 19.73 -2.46
N ARG A 155 9.81 20.82 -1.89
CA ARG A 155 9.01 22.04 -1.78
C ARG A 155 8.78 22.62 -3.16
N LYS A 156 7.59 23.14 -3.41
CA LYS A 156 7.23 23.74 -4.70
C LYS A 156 8.22 24.85 -5.08
N GLY A 157 8.75 24.76 -6.30
CA GLY A 157 9.78 25.69 -6.80
C GLY A 157 11.22 25.37 -6.35
N SER A 158 11.43 24.35 -5.52
CA SER A 158 12.75 23.82 -5.18
C SER A 158 13.13 22.67 -6.11
N ASN A 159 14.43 22.52 -6.39
CA ASN A 159 15.00 21.33 -7.04
C ASN A 159 15.66 20.38 -6.02
N HIS A 160 15.60 20.71 -4.73
CA HIS A 160 16.13 19.88 -3.66
C HIS A 160 15.06 18.92 -3.14
N VAL A 161 15.35 17.62 -3.22
CA VAL A 161 14.57 16.57 -2.56
C VAL A 161 14.84 16.63 -1.07
N MET A 162 13.86 17.12 -0.31
CA MET A 162 13.99 17.31 1.13
C MET A 162 13.83 16.01 1.92
N GLN A 163 13.15 15.03 1.33
CA GLN A 163 12.93 13.71 1.89
C GLN A 163 12.72 12.71 0.77
N ALA A 164 13.22 11.48 0.97
CA ALA A 164 12.90 10.34 0.13
C ALA A 164 12.29 9.24 1.01
N ILE A 165 11.19 8.66 0.53
CA ILE A 165 10.48 7.57 1.19
C ILE A 165 10.57 6.34 0.31
N TYR A 166 11.06 5.22 0.84
CA TYR A 166 10.90 3.93 0.16
C TYR A 166 9.50 3.40 0.42
N LEU A 167 8.76 3.11 -0.64
CA LEU A 167 7.42 2.56 -0.61
C LEU A 167 7.49 1.10 -1.09
N PRO A 168 7.16 0.11 -0.23
CA PRO A 168 7.13 -1.28 -0.64
C PRO A 168 6.23 -1.49 -1.85
N ASN A 169 5.09 -0.83 -1.93
CA ASN A 169 4.22 -0.90 -3.10
C ASN A 169 3.54 0.45 -3.33
N VAL A 170 3.36 0.80 -4.60
CA VAL A 170 2.55 1.94 -5.05
C VAL A 170 1.61 1.44 -6.12
N PHE A 171 0.32 1.69 -5.96
CA PHE A 171 -0.67 1.46 -7.00
C PHE A 171 -0.93 2.77 -7.73
N LEU A 172 -0.42 2.89 -8.96
CA LEU A 172 -0.57 4.07 -9.78
C LEU A 172 -1.74 3.89 -10.75
N THR A 173 -2.73 4.79 -10.67
CA THR A 173 -3.75 4.94 -11.70
C THR A 173 -3.49 6.19 -12.54
N ARG A 174 -3.64 6.08 -13.85
CA ARG A 174 -3.58 7.19 -14.81
C ARG A 174 -4.96 7.54 -15.35
N GLN A 175 -5.12 8.81 -15.67
CA GLN A 175 -6.24 9.33 -16.43
C GLN A 175 -6.02 9.08 -17.93
N ASP A 176 -7.04 9.31 -18.76
CA ASP A 176 -6.98 9.13 -20.22
C ASP A 176 -5.91 9.99 -20.91
N ASN A 177 -5.52 11.10 -20.30
CA ASN A 177 -4.45 11.97 -20.78
C ASN A 177 -3.03 11.47 -20.39
N GLY A 178 -2.93 10.33 -19.70
CA GLY A 178 -1.67 9.74 -19.22
C GLY A 178 -1.16 10.29 -17.90
N GLU A 179 -1.75 11.37 -17.37
CA GLU A 179 -1.36 11.95 -16.09
C GLU A 179 -1.85 11.08 -14.92
N PRO A 180 -1.09 11.00 -13.82
CA PRO A 180 -1.53 10.35 -12.59
C PRO A 180 -2.87 10.92 -12.09
N LEU A 181 -3.78 10.03 -11.68
CA LEU A 181 -4.97 10.42 -10.94
C LEU A 181 -4.55 10.80 -9.53
N VAL A 182 -4.97 11.97 -9.04
CA VAL A 182 -4.63 12.48 -7.70
C VAL A 182 -5.86 13.10 -7.05
N ASN A 183 -5.90 13.13 -5.72
CA ASN A 183 -7.00 13.71 -4.93
C ASN A 183 -8.39 13.20 -5.37
N SER A 184 -8.49 11.91 -5.63
CA SER A 184 -9.74 11.22 -5.95
C SER A 184 -9.96 10.12 -4.93
N ALA A 185 -11.03 10.24 -4.15
CA ALA A 185 -11.42 9.29 -3.11
C ALA A 185 -12.84 8.76 -3.33
N ARG A 186 -13.34 8.81 -4.57
CA ARG A 186 -14.72 8.40 -4.88
C ARG A 186 -14.88 6.90 -4.63
N LEU A 187 -15.95 6.56 -3.92
CA LEU A 187 -16.32 5.19 -3.65
C LEU A 187 -16.67 4.47 -4.96
N TYR A 188 -16.12 3.27 -5.16
CA TYR A 188 -16.33 2.42 -6.35
C TYR A 188 -15.74 2.93 -7.68
N ASP A 189 -15.03 4.06 -7.65
CA ASP A 189 -14.23 4.54 -8.78
C ASP A 189 -12.74 4.25 -8.54
N TYR A 190 -11.91 4.46 -9.57
CA TYR A 190 -10.48 4.58 -9.36
C TYR A 190 -10.16 5.74 -8.42
N GLN A 191 -9.26 5.49 -7.48
CA GLN A 191 -8.78 6.48 -6.55
C GLN A 191 -7.37 6.96 -6.90
N GLY A 192 -7.03 8.14 -6.42
CA GLY A 192 -5.77 8.81 -6.77
C GLY A 192 -4.57 8.15 -6.12
N VAL A 193 -3.47 8.04 -6.86
CA VAL A 193 -2.19 7.50 -6.36
C VAL A 193 -1.69 8.29 -5.15
N ILE A 194 -1.93 9.61 -5.14
CA ILE A 194 -1.67 10.48 -4.01
C ILE A 194 -2.93 11.29 -3.71
N ASN A 195 -3.37 11.22 -2.46
CA ASN A 195 -4.41 12.08 -1.89
C ASN A 195 -3.77 12.96 -0.81
N SER A 196 -4.01 14.27 -0.83
CA SER A 196 -3.52 15.20 0.19
C SER A 196 -4.65 15.89 0.94
N GLY A 197 -4.34 16.33 2.16
CA GLY A 197 -5.26 17.05 3.03
C GLY A 197 -4.59 17.37 4.34
N ASP A 198 -5.32 17.96 5.28
CA ASP A 198 -4.87 18.13 6.67
C ASP A 198 -5.61 17.07 7.49
N PHE A 199 -4.99 15.90 7.66
CA PHE A 199 -5.63 14.70 8.20
C PHE A 199 -5.67 14.71 9.73
N ASN A 200 -4.67 15.34 10.36
CA ASN A 200 -4.62 15.51 11.82
C ASN A 200 -5.15 16.88 12.30
N PHE A 201 -5.55 17.75 11.38
CA PHE A 201 -6.14 19.07 11.63
C PHE A 201 -5.20 20.06 12.32
N ASP A 202 -3.89 19.94 12.05
CA ASP A 202 -2.82 20.80 12.59
C ASP A 202 -2.47 22.00 11.70
N GLY A 203 -3.10 22.09 10.52
CA GLY A 203 -2.92 23.17 9.55
C GLY A 203 -1.75 22.97 8.59
N GLN A 204 -1.03 21.86 8.67
CA GLN A 204 -0.03 21.44 7.70
C GLN A 204 -0.64 20.44 6.72
N PRO A 205 -0.18 20.42 5.46
CA PRO A 205 -0.60 19.40 4.51
C PRO A 205 0.08 18.07 4.82
N ASP A 206 -0.75 17.04 4.92
CA ASP A 206 -0.43 15.62 4.96
C ASP A 206 -0.71 15.00 3.58
N PHE A 207 -0.27 13.75 3.37
CA PHE A 207 -0.64 13.01 2.18
C PHE A 207 -0.71 11.51 2.44
N ALA A 208 -1.36 10.80 1.52
CA ALA A 208 -1.42 9.35 1.51
C ALA A 208 -1.07 8.84 0.11
N VAL A 209 -0.41 7.69 0.05
CA VAL A 209 -0.05 7.02 -1.20
C VAL A 209 -0.81 5.71 -1.29
N GLN A 210 -1.49 5.45 -2.40
CA GLN A 210 -2.17 4.17 -2.60
C GLN A 210 -1.12 3.06 -2.67
N ASN A 211 -1.17 2.10 -1.76
CA ASN A 211 -0.20 1.02 -1.61
C ASN A 211 -0.75 -0.33 -2.12
N GLY A 212 -1.94 -0.34 -2.70
CA GLY A 212 -2.57 -1.52 -3.28
C GLY A 212 -4.09 -1.46 -3.20
N ASN A 213 -4.68 -2.65 -3.28
CA ASN A 213 -6.12 -2.88 -3.19
C ASN A 213 -6.43 -3.91 -2.08
N ARG A 214 -5.95 -3.63 -0.86
CA ARG A 214 -6.03 -4.53 0.30
C ARG A 214 -7.13 -4.17 1.29
N GLY A 215 -7.90 -3.13 1.00
CA GLY A 215 -9.07 -2.74 1.78
C GLY A 215 -10.22 -3.72 1.65
N SER A 216 -11.31 -3.44 2.35
CA SER A 216 -12.52 -4.28 2.32
C SER A 216 -12.99 -4.56 0.88
N TYR A 217 -13.25 -5.84 0.58
CA TYR A 217 -13.63 -6.33 -0.76
C TYR A 217 -12.61 -6.07 -1.87
N GLY A 218 -11.32 -6.01 -1.53
CA GLY A 218 -10.27 -5.65 -2.48
C GLY A 218 -10.32 -4.17 -2.85
N GLY A 219 -10.79 -3.33 -1.94
CA GLY A 219 -10.82 -1.87 -2.11
C GLY A 219 -9.42 -1.26 -2.00
N PRO A 220 -9.24 0.00 -2.45
CA PRO A 220 -7.97 0.72 -2.33
C PRO A 220 -7.43 0.76 -0.89
N SER A 221 -6.13 0.59 -0.72
CA SER A 221 -5.44 0.74 0.56
C SER A 221 -4.31 1.76 0.44
N TYR A 222 -3.97 2.44 1.54
CA TYR A 222 -3.04 3.56 1.54
C TYR A 222 -2.03 3.50 2.69
N ASP A 223 -0.82 4.01 2.41
CA ASP A 223 0.11 4.47 3.43
C ASP A 223 -0.14 5.96 3.68
N VAL A 224 -0.49 6.34 4.91
CA VAL A 224 -0.76 7.73 5.31
C VAL A 224 0.48 8.34 5.96
N PHE A 225 0.81 9.57 5.56
CA PHE A 225 1.98 10.30 6.03
C PHE A 225 1.58 11.67 6.58
N LEU A 226 1.89 11.88 7.87
CA LEU A 226 1.65 13.14 8.56
C LEU A 226 2.89 14.02 8.55
N PHE A 227 2.73 15.33 8.40
CA PHE A 227 3.87 16.26 8.49
C PHE A 227 4.31 16.48 9.95
N ASP A 228 5.53 16.04 10.29
CA ASP A 228 6.16 16.33 11.58
C ASP A 228 6.90 17.67 11.50
N ALA A 229 6.24 18.73 11.99
CA ALA A 229 6.81 20.08 11.96
C ALA A 229 8.15 20.22 12.70
N PRO A 230 8.37 19.63 13.91
CA PRO A 230 9.68 19.67 14.56
C PRO A 230 10.82 19.08 13.73
N ARG A 231 10.57 17.97 13.03
CA ARG A 231 11.56 17.28 12.19
C ARG A 231 11.59 17.78 10.75
N GLN A 232 10.62 18.62 10.36
CA GLN A 232 10.45 19.15 9.00
C GLN A 232 10.36 18.06 7.93
N ARG A 233 9.65 16.97 8.23
CA ARG A 233 9.52 15.81 7.33
C ARG A 233 8.20 15.08 7.55
N PHE A 234 7.84 14.21 6.63
CA PHE A 234 6.67 13.36 6.72
C PHE A 234 6.96 12.05 7.44
N ILE A 235 6.07 11.64 8.34
CA ILE A 235 6.17 10.39 9.10
C ILE A 235 4.98 9.50 8.76
N HIS A 236 5.22 8.20 8.62
CA HIS A 236 4.16 7.23 8.37
C HIS A 236 3.27 7.12 9.62
N SER A 237 1.96 7.10 9.43
CA SER A 237 0.94 6.89 10.47
C SER A 237 0.22 5.57 10.23
N PRO A 238 0.68 4.47 10.85
CA PRO A 238 0.01 3.17 10.74
C PRO A 238 -1.47 3.25 11.10
N GLU A 239 -1.82 3.98 12.16
CA GLU A 239 -3.18 4.05 12.66
C GLU A 239 -4.16 4.72 11.67
N LEU A 240 -3.69 5.69 10.88
CA LEU A 240 -4.50 6.29 9.81
C LEU A 240 -4.48 5.43 8.55
N SER A 241 -3.38 4.76 8.23
CA SER A 241 -3.30 3.77 7.15
C SER A 241 -4.31 2.63 7.34
N ASP A 242 -4.43 2.13 8.58
CA ASP A 242 -5.32 1.04 8.97
C ASP A 242 -6.80 1.36 8.69
N LEU A 243 -7.19 2.64 8.78
CA LEU A 243 -8.54 3.06 8.39
C LEU A 243 -8.86 2.66 6.94
N THR A 244 -7.88 2.64 6.03
CA THR A 244 -8.11 2.25 4.63
C THR A 244 -8.12 0.74 4.41
N LEU A 245 -7.48 -0.03 5.30
CA LEU A 245 -7.50 -1.50 5.26
C LEU A 245 -8.84 -2.04 5.75
N GLU A 246 -9.41 -1.41 6.78
CA GLU A 246 -10.66 -1.86 7.41
C GLU A 246 -11.91 -1.35 6.69
N ASN A 247 -11.79 -0.37 5.79
CA ASN A 247 -12.92 0.31 5.15
C ASN A 247 -12.86 0.21 3.61
N LEU A 248 -13.83 0.84 2.94
CA LEU A 248 -14.01 0.80 1.49
C LEU A 248 -13.18 1.86 0.75
N GLY A 249 -11.89 1.96 1.07
CA GLY A 249 -10.97 2.89 0.42
C GLY A 249 -10.57 4.08 1.28
N PHE A 250 -10.12 5.15 0.61
CA PHE A 250 -9.66 6.37 1.27
C PHE A 250 -10.79 7.06 2.06
N PHE A 251 -10.44 7.62 3.22
CA PHE A 251 -11.38 8.36 4.07
C PHE A 251 -11.64 9.78 3.55
N ASP A 252 -12.83 10.30 3.81
CA ASP A 252 -13.16 11.71 3.58
C ASP A 252 -12.61 12.60 4.70
N VAL A 253 -12.18 13.81 4.36
CA VAL A 253 -11.64 14.81 5.30
C VAL A 253 -12.61 15.98 5.42
N ASP A 254 -13.36 16.04 6.52
CA ASP A 254 -14.20 17.19 6.87
C ASP A 254 -13.41 18.18 7.73
N SER A 255 -12.72 19.11 7.07
CA SER A 255 -11.91 20.14 7.75
C SER A 255 -12.76 21.12 8.58
N LYS A 256 -14.06 21.29 8.26
CA LYS A 256 -14.93 22.22 9.01
C LYS A 256 -15.28 21.66 10.38
N ARG A 257 -15.62 20.37 10.42
CA ARG A 257 -15.95 19.67 11.68
C ARG A 257 -14.72 19.04 12.33
N LYS A 258 -13.58 19.01 11.64
CA LYS A 258 -12.38 18.26 12.04
C LYS A 258 -12.72 16.79 12.26
N ARG A 259 -13.22 16.15 11.20
CA ARG A 259 -13.57 14.73 11.19
C ARG A 259 -12.95 14.02 10.00
N LEU A 260 -12.43 12.83 10.24
CA LEU A 260 -12.23 11.84 9.18
C LEU A 260 -13.48 10.98 9.09
N ILE A 261 -13.88 10.59 7.90
CA ILE A 261 -15.11 9.80 7.68
C ILE A 261 -14.76 8.59 6.83
N THR A 262 -15.10 7.40 7.32
CA THR A 262 -14.93 6.15 6.58
C THR A 262 -16.28 5.53 6.25
N PHE A 263 -16.26 4.62 5.26
CA PHE A 263 -17.41 3.82 4.88
C PHE A 263 -17.01 2.35 4.90
N ALA A 264 -17.75 1.53 5.64
CA ALA A 264 -17.58 0.08 5.69
C ALA A 264 -18.87 -0.61 5.22
N LYS A 265 -18.73 -1.86 4.78
CA LYS A 265 -19.87 -2.73 4.48
C LYS A 265 -19.60 -4.17 4.88
N SER A 266 -20.66 -4.92 5.11
CA SER A 266 -20.61 -6.37 5.25
C SER A 266 -21.77 -7.00 4.47
N GLY A 267 -21.41 -7.84 3.49
CA GLY A 267 -22.34 -8.42 2.54
C GLY A 267 -23.08 -7.36 1.72
N CYS A 268 -24.32 -7.67 1.35
CA CYS A 268 -25.23 -6.78 0.63
C CYS A 268 -25.86 -5.70 1.49
N CYS A 269 -25.91 -5.93 2.80
CA CYS A 269 -27.05 -5.51 3.58
C CYS A 269 -26.65 -4.76 4.85
N TYR A 270 -25.36 -4.73 5.20
CA TYR A 270 -24.84 -3.91 6.28
C TYR A 270 -23.94 -2.82 5.71
N HIS A 271 -24.24 -1.56 6.04
CA HIS A 271 -23.42 -0.40 5.75
C HIS A 271 -23.16 0.38 7.03
N GLU A 272 -21.92 0.84 7.22
CA GLU A 272 -21.54 1.70 8.32
C GLU A 272 -20.78 2.91 7.78
N LYS A 273 -21.14 4.09 8.27
CA LYS A 273 -20.35 5.31 8.14
C LYS A 273 -19.83 5.73 9.51
N SER A 274 -18.52 5.74 9.65
CA SER A 274 -17.84 6.08 10.90
C SER A 274 -17.22 7.47 10.82
N GLU A 275 -17.39 8.29 11.87
CA GLU A 275 -16.68 9.57 12.02
C GLU A 275 -15.63 9.49 13.13
N TYR A 276 -14.44 10.01 12.85
CA TYR A 276 -13.30 10.00 13.74
C TYR A 276 -12.87 11.42 14.08
N ILE A 277 -12.52 11.66 15.34
CA ILE A 277 -11.64 12.78 15.70
C ILE A 277 -10.20 12.30 15.67
N VAL A 278 -9.26 13.20 15.37
CA VAL A 278 -7.84 12.88 15.49
C VAL A 278 -7.29 13.54 16.76
N LYS A 279 -6.72 12.73 17.65
CA LYS A 279 -6.11 13.17 18.91
C LYS A 279 -4.69 12.62 18.97
N ALA A 280 -3.70 13.51 19.11
CA ALA A 280 -2.30 13.14 19.13
C ALA A 280 -1.93 12.22 17.94
N ASN A 281 -2.35 12.61 16.74
CA ASN A 281 -2.17 11.88 15.48
C ASN A 281 -2.84 10.49 15.42
N GLN A 282 -3.69 10.13 16.39
CA GLN A 282 -4.44 8.87 16.37
C GLN A 282 -5.92 9.12 16.07
N PRO A 283 -6.53 8.36 15.15
CA PRO A 283 -7.96 8.41 14.91
C PRO A 283 -8.72 7.75 16.07
N LEU A 284 -9.73 8.44 16.58
CA LEU A 284 -10.68 7.93 17.57
C LEU A 284 -12.09 8.04 16.99
N ALA A 285 -12.72 6.90 16.73
CA ALA A 285 -14.11 6.85 16.30
C ALA A 285 -15.01 7.47 17.40
N VAL A 286 -15.87 8.40 17.01
CA VAL A 286 -16.78 9.12 17.92
C VAL A 286 -18.24 9.01 17.53
N LYS A 287 -18.53 8.65 16.28
CA LYS A 287 -19.90 8.47 15.78
C LYS A 287 -19.94 7.37 14.73
N ARG A 288 -21.01 6.59 14.73
CA ARG A 288 -21.33 5.59 13.69
C ARG A 288 -22.77 5.77 13.23
N GLU A 289 -22.97 5.81 11.93
CA GLU A 289 -24.28 5.72 11.28
C GLU A 289 -24.37 4.34 10.63
N ILE A 290 -25.31 3.51 11.10
CA ILE A 290 -25.43 2.10 10.73
C ILE A 290 -26.74 1.90 9.98
N GLU A 291 -26.66 1.18 8.87
CA GLU A 291 -27.80 0.69 8.09
C GLU A 291 -27.68 -0.83 7.98
N ASP A 292 -28.64 -1.55 8.57
CA ASP A 292 -28.66 -3.02 8.58
C ASP A 292 -29.99 -3.57 8.04
N ALA A 293 -29.91 -4.17 6.86
CA ALA A 293 -30.98 -4.83 6.13
C ALA A 293 -30.85 -6.38 6.14
N ALA A 294 -29.94 -6.96 6.92
CA ALA A 294 -29.63 -8.40 6.91
C ALA A 294 -30.71 -9.30 7.55
N GLY A 295 -31.91 -8.78 7.80
CA GLY A 295 -33.00 -9.52 8.46
C GLY A 295 -32.89 -9.62 9.98
N GLY A 296 -31.90 -8.97 10.60
CA GLY A 296 -31.73 -8.86 12.06
C GLY A 296 -32.86 -8.12 12.79
N SER A 297 -33.78 -7.51 12.03
CA SER A 297 -34.98 -6.86 12.55
C SER A 297 -36.07 -7.83 13.00
N GLY A 298 -35.95 -9.13 12.66
CA GLY A 298 -36.98 -10.16 12.89
C GLY A 298 -38.16 -10.09 11.92
N GLU A 299 -38.14 -9.16 10.97
CA GLU A 299 -39.20 -8.91 10.00
C GLU A 299 -38.58 -8.79 8.59
N PRO A 300 -38.94 -9.67 7.63
CA PRO A 300 -38.48 -9.52 6.25
C PRO A 300 -38.95 -8.16 5.69
N GLU A 301 -38.10 -7.48 4.92
CA GLU A 301 -38.32 -6.13 4.33
C GLU A 301 -38.15 -4.92 5.26
N MET A 302 -37.60 -5.06 6.46
CA MET A 302 -37.27 -3.90 7.33
C MET A 302 -35.76 -3.65 7.43
N VAL A 303 -35.38 -2.38 7.41
CA VAL A 303 -34.01 -1.88 7.57
C VAL A 303 -33.88 -1.18 8.92
N LEU A 304 -32.85 -1.55 9.69
CA LEU A 304 -32.49 -0.88 10.93
C LEU A 304 -31.55 0.28 10.62
N LEU A 305 -31.96 1.50 10.95
CA LEU A 305 -31.12 2.69 10.93
C LEU A 305 -30.73 3.05 12.36
N GLY A 306 -29.44 3.05 12.65
CA GLY A 306 -28.87 3.35 13.96
C GLY A 306 -27.90 4.52 13.91
N THR A 307 -27.83 5.28 15.00
CA THR A 307 -26.72 6.18 15.28
C THR A 307 -26.16 5.85 16.64
N GLU A 308 -24.86 5.61 16.69
CA GLU A 308 -24.11 5.43 17.92
C GLU A 308 -23.11 6.56 18.09
N GLU A 309 -22.95 7.05 19.31
CA GLU A 309 -21.95 8.06 19.66
C GLU A 309 -21.13 7.61 20.86
N LEU A 310 -19.85 8.00 20.88
CA LEU A 310 -18.95 7.73 21.99
C LEU A 310 -19.15 8.79 23.09
N VAL A 311 -19.88 8.43 24.14
CA VAL A 311 -20.18 9.29 25.30
C VAL A 311 -19.47 8.74 26.53
N ASP A 312 -18.62 9.57 27.16
CA ASP A 312 -17.81 9.18 28.33
C ASP A 312 -16.99 7.89 28.12
N GLY A 313 -16.46 7.71 26.91
CA GLY A 313 -15.64 6.56 26.52
C GLY A 313 -16.44 5.27 26.30
N LYS A 314 -17.77 5.34 26.26
CA LYS A 314 -18.64 4.19 25.95
C LYS A 314 -19.55 4.51 24.77
N TRP A 315 -19.69 3.56 23.88
CA TRP A 315 -20.66 3.66 22.79
C TRP A 315 -22.08 3.64 23.34
N GLN A 316 -22.88 4.59 22.91
CA GLN A 316 -24.30 4.68 23.24
C GLN A 316 -25.10 4.87 21.95
N THR A 317 -26.16 4.09 21.79
CA THR A 317 -27.13 4.31 20.72
C THR A 317 -27.93 5.58 21.03
N THR A 318 -27.72 6.63 20.25
CA THR A 318 -28.41 7.93 20.41
C THR A 318 -29.67 8.01 19.57
N SER A 319 -29.76 7.21 18.50
CA SER A 319 -30.95 7.07 17.68
C SER A 319 -31.04 5.66 17.10
N SER A 320 -32.26 5.13 17.02
CA SER A 320 -32.53 3.87 16.33
C SER A 320 -33.96 3.88 15.81
N ARG A 321 -34.14 3.53 14.54
CA ARG A 321 -35.46 3.36 13.93
C ARG A 321 -35.45 2.21 12.94
N LYS A 322 -36.58 1.52 12.83
CA LYS A 322 -36.83 0.55 11.76
C LYS A 322 -37.65 1.24 10.67
N VAL A 323 -37.23 1.09 9.42
CA VAL A 323 -37.95 1.62 8.26
C VAL A 323 -38.16 0.51 7.23
N PRO A 324 -39.28 0.50 6.48
CA PRO A 324 -39.46 -0.43 5.38
C PRO A 324 -38.37 -0.25 4.32
N PHE A 325 -37.85 -1.34 3.76
CA PHE A 325 -36.84 -1.34 2.71
C PHE A 325 -37.28 -0.48 1.51
N LYS A 326 -38.55 -0.58 1.13
CA LYS A 326 -39.15 0.18 0.02
C LYS A 326 -39.15 1.69 0.24
N GLU A 327 -39.11 2.15 1.49
CA GLU A 327 -39.03 3.58 1.81
C GLU A 327 -37.64 4.15 1.50
N LEU A 328 -36.58 3.36 1.69
CA LEU A 328 -35.20 3.79 1.43
C LEU A 328 -34.77 3.57 -0.01
N TYR A 329 -35.12 2.43 -0.60
CA TYR A 329 -34.61 2.02 -1.93
C TYR A 329 -35.66 2.01 -3.04
N GLY A 330 -36.93 2.26 -2.72
CA GLY A 330 -38.04 2.18 -3.67
C GLY A 330 -38.46 0.73 -4.00
N ASP A 331 -39.33 0.59 -5.01
CA ASP A 331 -39.74 -0.71 -5.57
C ASP A 331 -38.65 -1.21 -6.53
N GLN A 332 -37.52 -1.70 -6.01
CA GLN A 332 -36.50 -2.38 -6.82
C GLN A 332 -36.79 -3.86 -7.01
#